data_AF-A0A3D0SIJ3-F1
#
_entry.id   AF-A0A3D0SIJ3-F1
#
_cell.length_a   1.000
_cell.length_b   1.000
_cell.length_c   1.000
_cell.angle_alpha   90.00
_cell.angle_beta   90.00
_cell.angle_gamma   90.00
#
_symmetry.space_group_name_H-M   'P 1'
#
loop_
_entity.id
_entity.type
_entity.pdbx_description
1 polymer ?
#
loop_
_entity_poly.entity_id
_entity_poly.type
_entity_poly.pdbx_seq_one_letter_code
_entity_poly.pdbx_strand_id
1 'polypeptide(L)'
;LFPGMIAVALKEKGIINYASADQAFPTLVAELLPSGVKGIVIGGLVAALMSSLASLFNSSATLFTIDFYKKFKPESSEKHLLKVGRIATIVIVILGILWIPVMSLIADVLYEYLQSVQSLIAPGIAAVFLLGLVSRRITPAAGYAGLVSGFVLGMVRLVMLPFKDSLANTSFAWIVEMNWLYYCILLFVLVTVIMIVVSMFTKAASEEKLQGLTFRTLGKGTMKEVVDGLDKWDYIHTVGILGITAFIYIRFW
;
A
#
# COMPACT_ATOMS: atom_id res chain seq x y z
N LEU A 1 -13.04 -14.20 -0.31
CA LEU A 1 -14.19 -14.50 0.58
C LEU A 1 -14.86 -15.83 0.21
N PHE A 2 -15.51 -15.98 -0.96
CA PHE A 2 -16.22 -17.23 -1.31
C PHE A 2 -15.36 -18.51 -1.27
N PRO A 3 -14.15 -18.58 -1.89
CA PRO A 3 -13.31 -19.78 -1.77
C PRO A 3 -12.88 -20.05 -0.33
N GLY A 4 -12.60 -19.02 0.46
CA GLY A 4 -12.23 -19.16 1.87
C GLY A 4 -13.36 -19.76 2.72
N MET A 5 -14.60 -19.30 2.53
CA MET A 5 -15.76 -19.87 3.24
C MET A 5 -16.00 -21.34 2.86
N ILE A 6 -15.83 -21.69 1.58
CA ILE A 6 -15.89 -23.08 1.11
C ILE A 6 -14.79 -23.92 1.76
N ALA A 7 -13.56 -23.41 1.82
CA ALA A 7 -12.44 -24.11 2.45
C ALA A 7 -12.70 -24.40 3.94
N VAL A 8 -13.24 -23.41 4.68
CA VAL A 8 -13.59 -23.60 6.10
C VAL A 8 -14.67 -24.67 6.25
N ALA A 9 -15.77 -24.59 5.50
CA ALA A 9 -16.85 -25.56 5.58
C ALA A 9 -16.40 -26.99 5.21
N LEU A 10 -15.46 -27.13 4.27
CA LEU A 10 -14.89 -28.43 3.90
C LEU A 10 -13.89 -28.95 4.93
N LYS A 11 -13.15 -28.06 5.60
CA LYS A 11 -12.26 -28.41 6.70
C LYS A 11 -13.02 -28.89 7.92
N GLU A 12 -14.13 -28.24 8.27
CA GLU A 12 -15.02 -28.67 9.36
C GLU A 12 -15.65 -30.05 9.10
N LYS A 13 -15.92 -30.37 7.82
CA LYS A 13 -16.40 -31.69 7.40
C LYS A 13 -15.30 -32.76 7.32
N GLY A 14 -14.04 -32.41 7.58
CA GLY A 14 -12.89 -33.32 7.50
C GLY A 14 -12.53 -33.74 6.07
N ILE A 15 -13.04 -33.04 5.05
CA ILE A 15 -12.83 -33.37 3.63
C ILE A 15 -11.46 -32.86 3.15
N ILE A 16 -11.06 -31.68 3.61
CA ILE A 16 -9.75 -31.09 3.32
C ILE A 16 -9.06 -30.67 4.61
N ASN A 17 -7.73 -30.62 4.61
CA ASN A 17 -6.96 -30.14 5.74
C ASN A 17 -5.87 -29.16 5.28
N TYR A 18 -5.65 -28.10 6.06
CA TYR A 18 -4.62 -27.10 5.82
C TYR A 18 -4.20 -26.45 7.14
N ALA A 19 -2.92 -26.06 7.24
CA ALA A 19 -2.34 -25.56 8.47
C ALA A 19 -2.59 -24.05 8.67
N SER A 20 -2.52 -23.26 7.59
CA SER A 20 -2.70 -21.80 7.65
C SER A 20 -3.77 -21.31 6.67
N ALA A 21 -4.36 -20.14 6.95
CA ALA A 21 -5.37 -19.54 6.09
C ALA A 21 -4.85 -19.27 4.67
N ASP A 22 -3.55 -18.98 4.51
CA ASP A 22 -2.90 -18.74 3.22
C ASP A 22 -2.88 -19.98 2.31
N GLN A 23 -2.94 -21.19 2.90
CA GLN A 23 -2.98 -22.45 2.17
C GLN A 23 -4.38 -22.84 1.69
N ALA A 24 -5.44 -22.18 2.17
CA ALA A 24 -6.81 -22.58 1.90
C ALA A 24 -7.13 -22.65 0.39
N PHE A 25 -6.74 -21.63 -0.38
CA PHE A 25 -7.01 -21.61 -1.82
C PHE A 25 -6.17 -22.64 -2.61
N PRO A 26 -4.83 -22.73 -2.43
CA PRO A 26 -4.04 -23.81 -3.02
C PRO A 26 -4.56 -25.22 -2.71
N THR A 27 -4.99 -25.47 -1.47
CA THR A 27 -5.55 -26.78 -1.06
C THR A 27 -6.85 -27.08 -1.81
N LEU A 28 -7.76 -26.11 -1.97
CA LEU A 28 -8.98 -26.31 -2.76
C LEU A 28 -8.68 -26.67 -4.22
N VAL A 29 -7.71 -25.98 -4.83
CA VAL A 29 -7.28 -26.25 -6.21
C VAL A 29 -6.67 -27.65 -6.33
N ALA A 30 -5.86 -28.04 -5.36
CA ALA A 30 -5.16 -29.32 -5.35
C ALA A 30 -6.10 -30.51 -5.09
N GLU A 31 -7.07 -30.38 -4.18
CA GLU A 31 -7.90 -31.50 -3.74
C GLU A 31 -9.20 -31.65 -4.54
N LEU A 32 -9.81 -30.54 -5.00
CA LEU A 32 -11.15 -30.58 -5.59
C LEU A 32 -11.19 -30.56 -7.11
N LEU A 33 -10.14 -30.05 -7.77
CA LEU A 33 -10.16 -29.92 -9.23
C LEU A 33 -9.71 -31.20 -9.94
N PRO A 34 -10.36 -31.55 -11.07
CA PRO A 34 -9.96 -32.69 -11.89
C PRO A 34 -8.58 -32.45 -12.53
N SER A 35 -7.95 -33.55 -12.94
CA SER A 35 -6.71 -33.50 -13.74
C SER A 35 -6.94 -32.69 -15.03
N GLY A 36 -5.89 -32.04 -15.54
CA GLY A 36 -6.01 -31.06 -16.62
C GLY A 36 -6.36 -29.66 -16.10
N VAL A 37 -7.57 -29.46 -15.55
CA VAL A 37 -8.00 -28.14 -15.02
C VAL A 37 -7.09 -27.69 -13.87
N LYS A 38 -6.73 -28.62 -12.98
CA LYS A 38 -5.75 -28.37 -11.91
C LYS A 38 -4.43 -27.79 -12.44
N GLY A 39 -3.92 -28.34 -13.54
CA GLY A 39 -2.69 -27.89 -14.17
C GLY A 39 -2.82 -26.48 -14.77
N ILE A 40 -3.95 -26.20 -15.43
CA ILE A 40 -4.25 -24.87 -15.97
C ILE A 40 -4.31 -23.82 -14.86
N VAL A 41 -5.00 -24.12 -13.75
CA VAL A 41 -5.15 -23.18 -12.63
C VAL A 41 -3.82 -22.94 -11.92
N ILE A 42 -3.04 -23.99 -11.63
CA ILE A 42 -1.72 -23.84 -11.00
C ILE A 42 -0.76 -23.09 -11.92
N GLY A 43 -0.74 -23.42 -13.22
CA GLY A 43 0.07 -22.73 -14.21
C GLY A 43 -0.29 -21.24 -14.32
N GLY A 44 -1.59 -20.92 -14.34
CA GLY A 44 -2.09 -19.55 -14.32
C GLY A 44 -1.72 -18.79 -13.04
N LEU A 45 -1.79 -19.44 -11.88
CA LEU A 45 -1.37 -18.85 -10.60
C LEU A 45 0.12 -18.49 -10.62
N VAL A 46 0.98 -19.42 -11.04
CA VAL A 46 2.43 -19.17 -11.15
C VAL A 46 2.71 -18.07 -12.18
N ALA A 47 2.04 -18.08 -13.33
CA ALA A 47 2.21 -17.04 -14.35
C ALA A 47 1.80 -15.65 -13.84
N ALA A 48 0.66 -15.54 -13.14
CA ALA A 48 0.20 -14.28 -12.54
C ALA A 48 1.16 -13.76 -11.45
N LEU A 49 1.70 -14.66 -10.63
CA LEU A 49 2.73 -14.33 -9.63
C LEU A 49 4.00 -13.81 -10.29
N MET A 50 4.49 -14.51 -11.32
CA MET A 50 5.70 -14.10 -12.05
C MET A 50 5.52 -12.74 -12.74
N SER A 51 4.34 -12.48 -13.31
CA SER A 51 4.02 -11.19 -13.92
C SER A 51 4.03 -10.05 -12.89
N SER A 52 3.43 -10.28 -11.72
CA SER A 52 3.39 -9.29 -10.63
C SER A 52 4.78 -9.01 -10.07
N LEU A 53 5.59 -10.06 -9.83
CA LEU A 53 6.98 -9.93 -9.37
C LEU A 53 7.85 -9.18 -10.39
N ALA A 54 7.73 -9.50 -11.68
CA ALA A 54 8.48 -8.81 -12.73
C ALA A 54 8.15 -7.30 -12.76
N SER A 55 6.87 -6.95 -12.64
CA SER A 55 6.43 -5.55 -12.59
C SER A 55 6.98 -4.80 -11.36
N LEU A 56 6.92 -5.43 -10.17
CA LEU A 56 7.43 -4.86 -8.92
C LEU A 56 8.95 -4.66 -8.97
N PHE A 57 9.69 -5.67 -9.44
CA PHE A 57 11.15 -5.59 -9.55
C PHE A 57 11.60 -4.58 -10.60
N ASN A 58 10.89 -4.48 -11.73
CA ASN A 58 11.19 -3.47 -12.75
C ASN A 58 10.93 -2.05 -12.22
N SER A 59 9.78 -1.81 -11.60
CA SER A 59 9.42 -0.51 -11.05
C SER A 59 10.40 -0.07 -9.95
N SER A 60 10.77 -0.99 -9.06
CA SER A 60 11.73 -0.72 -7.98
C SER A 60 13.14 -0.46 -8.50
N ALA A 61 13.59 -1.21 -9.50
CA ALA A 61 14.88 -0.96 -10.16
C ALA A 61 14.90 0.39 -10.89
N THR A 62 13.80 0.75 -11.55
CA THR A 62 13.64 2.05 -12.22
C THR A 62 13.67 3.20 -11.21
N LEU A 63 12.92 3.08 -10.12
CA LEU A 63 12.91 4.04 -9.01
C LEU A 63 14.33 4.22 -8.45
N PHE A 64 15.04 3.12 -8.14
CA PHE A 64 16.42 3.22 -7.65
C PHE A 64 17.37 3.86 -8.68
N THR A 65 17.30 3.44 -9.95
CA THR A 65 18.23 3.92 -10.98
C THR A 65 18.00 5.36 -11.38
N ILE A 66 16.75 5.77 -11.58
CA ILE A 66 16.41 7.12 -12.06
C ILE A 66 16.37 8.11 -10.90
N ASP A 67 15.68 7.77 -9.81
CA ASP A 67 15.42 8.75 -8.74
C ASP A 67 16.57 8.91 -7.77
N PHE A 68 17.41 7.89 -7.61
CA PHE A 68 18.58 7.92 -6.73
C PHE A 68 19.90 7.91 -7.51
N TYR A 69 20.17 6.86 -8.29
CA TYR A 69 21.49 6.67 -8.91
C TYR A 69 21.82 7.74 -9.95
N LYS A 70 20.89 8.07 -10.86
CA LYS A 70 21.10 9.09 -11.90
C LYS A 70 21.24 10.49 -11.31
N LYS A 71 20.53 10.82 -10.23
CA LYS A 71 20.73 12.09 -9.51
C LYS A 71 22.11 12.18 -8.86
N PHE A 72 22.63 11.07 -8.35
CA PHE A 72 23.97 11.00 -7.76
C PHE A 72 25.08 11.01 -8.81
N LYS A 73 24.87 10.35 -9.96
CA LYS A 73 25.84 10.29 -11.08
C LYS A 73 25.17 10.64 -12.42
N PRO A 74 24.97 11.95 -12.71
CA PRO A 74 24.20 12.43 -13.87
C PRO A 74 24.76 11.99 -15.23
N GLU A 75 26.08 11.93 -15.34
CA GLU A 75 26.82 11.57 -16.58
C GLU A 75 26.80 10.06 -16.91
N SER A 76 25.91 9.28 -16.29
CA SER A 76 25.82 7.84 -16.53
C SER A 76 25.15 7.54 -17.86
N SER A 77 25.83 6.79 -18.74
CA SER A 77 25.24 6.33 -20.00
C SER A 77 24.06 5.38 -19.78
N GLU A 78 23.14 5.31 -20.75
CA GLU A 78 21.97 4.42 -20.67
C GLU A 78 22.36 2.96 -20.49
N LYS A 79 23.39 2.49 -21.20
CA LYS A 79 23.92 1.12 -21.05
C LYS A 79 24.41 0.84 -19.63
N HIS A 80 24.99 1.84 -18.97
CA HIS A 80 25.42 1.74 -17.58
C HIS A 80 24.21 1.70 -16.63
N LEU A 81 23.22 2.57 -16.83
CA LEU A 81 21.99 2.59 -16.02
C LEU A 81 21.23 1.25 -16.11
N LEU A 82 21.17 0.61 -17.28
CA LEU A 82 20.58 -0.72 -17.43
C LEU A 82 21.30 -1.79 -16.62
N LYS A 83 22.65 -1.74 -16.53
CA LYS A 83 23.43 -2.66 -15.69
C LYS A 83 23.14 -2.42 -14.21
N VAL A 84 23.10 -1.16 -13.78
CA VAL A 84 22.77 -0.79 -12.40
C VAL A 84 21.36 -1.26 -12.05
N GLY A 85 20.39 -1.12 -12.95
CA GLY A 85 19.02 -1.61 -12.76
C GLY A 85 18.96 -3.12 -12.54
N ARG A 86 19.69 -3.91 -13.34
CA ARG A 86 19.77 -5.37 -13.16
C ARG A 86 20.39 -5.75 -11.82
N ILE A 87 21.44 -5.04 -11.39
CA ILE A 87 22.06 -5.27 -10.08
C ILE A 87 21.07 -4.92 -8.96
N ALA A 88 20.36 -3.80 -9.07
CA ALA A 88 19.34 -3.39 -8.11
C ALA A 88 18.25 -4.45 -7.99
N THR A 89 17.76 -5.02 -9.10
CA THR A 89 16.81 -6.14 -9.08
C THR A 89 17.33 -7.33 -8.28
N ILE A 90 18.57 -7.77 -8.53
CA ILE A 90 19.18 -8.90 -7.81
C ILE A 90 19.25 -8.62 -6.31
N VAL A 91 19.69 -7.41 -5.93
CA VAL A 91 19.78 -7.00 -4.52
C VAL A 91 18.40 -6.98 -3.86
N ILE A 92 17.39 -6.42 -4.53
CA ILE A 92 16.01 -6.38 -4.01
C ILE A 92 15.45 -7.79 -3.81
N VAL A 93 15.70 -8.71 -4.75
CA VAL A 93 15.27 -10.12 -4.62
C VAL A 93 15.92 -10.78 -3.41
N ILE A 94 17.24 -10.61 -3.24
CA ILE A 94 17.97 -11.17 -2.09
C ILE A 94 17.42 -10.60 -0.78
N LEU A 95 17.25 -9.28 -0.68
CA LEU A 95 16.70 -8.64 0.51
C LEU A 95 15.27 -9.10 0.80
N GLY A 96 14.44 -9.28 -0.24
CA GLY A 96 13.08 -9.82 -0.10
C GLY A 96 13.05 -11.24 0.46
N ILE A 97 13.94 -12.11 0.01
CA ILE A 97 14.08 -13.48 0.54
C ILE A 97 14.53 -13.45 2.00
N LEU A 98 15.51 -12.62 2.33
CA LEU A 98 16.00 -12.45 3.70
C LEU A 98 14.93 -11.86 4.64
N TRP A 99 13.93 -11.17 4.10
CA TRP A 99 12.84 -10.58 4.88
C TRP A 99 11.71 -11.57 5.24
N ILE A 100 11.63 -12.74 4.59
CA ILE A 100 10.57 -13.73 4.82
C ILE A 100 10.40 -14.10 6.31
N PRO A 101 11.47 -14.37 7.10
CA PRO A 101 11.32 -14.71 8.52
C PRO A 101 10.75 -13.55 9.36
N VAL A 102 10.99 -12.31 8.95
CA VAL A 102 10.46 -11.12 9.65
C VAL A 102 8.95 -11.03 9.47
N MET A 103 8.41 -11.46 8.32
CA MET A 103 6.96 -11.45 8.08
C MET A 103 6.21 -12.31 9.10
N SER A 104 6.75 -13.50 9.42
CA SER A 104 6.15 -14.41 10.41
C SER A 104 6.24 -13.91 11.86
N LEU A 105 7.07 -12.91 12.15
CA LEU A 105 7.14 -12.30 13.48
C LEU A 105 6.09 -11.20 13.68
N ILE A 106 5.45 -10.73 12.59
CA ILE A 106 4.55 -9.58 12.61
C ILE A 106 3.08 -10.00 12.54
N ALA A 107 2.75 -10.99 11.72
CA ALA A 107 1.38 -11.51 11.62
C ALA A 107 1.34 -12.98 11.21
N ASP A 108 0.27 -13.66 11.64
CA ASP A 108 0.04 -15.09 11.35
C ASP A 108 -0.46 -15.34 9.92
N VAL A 109 -1.05 -14.31 9.30
CA VAL A 109 -1.65 -14.38 7.95
C VAL A 109 -0.99 -13.33 7.05
N LEU A 110 -0.60 -13.72 5.83
CA LEU A 110 0.11 -12.83 4.90
C LEU A 110 -0.69 -11.57 4.58
N TYR A 111 -2.00 -11.67 4.44
CA TYR A 111 -2.85 -10.50 4.19
C TYR A 111 -2.80 -9.47 5.33
N GLU A 112 -2.84 -9.94 6.59
CA GLU A 112 -2.74 -9.06 7.75
C GLU A 112 -1.37 -8.40 7.86
N TYR A 113 -0.30 -9.15 7.56
CA TYR A 113 1.04 -8.59 7.44
C TYR A 113 1.09 -7.47 6.40
N LEU A 114 0.57 -7.72 5.19
CA LEU A 114 0.56 -6.74 4.10
C LEU A 114 -0.22 -5.48 4.50
N GLN A 115 -1.41 -5.63 5.08
CA GLN A 115 -2.20 -4.50 5.57
C GLN A 115 -1.50 -3.75 6.71
N SER A 116 -0.88 -4.48 7.64
CA SER A 116 -0.12 -3.90 8.74
C SER A 116 1.01 -3.04 8.21
N VAL A 117 1.87 -3.54 7.32
CA VAL A 117 2.98 -2.76 6.75
C VAL A 117 2.49 -1.59 5.90
N GLN A 118 1.47 -1.80 5.06
CA GLN A 118 0.89 -0.71 4.25
C GLN A 118 0.32 0.42 5.12
N SER A 119 -0.30 0.07 6.24
CA SER A 119 -0.86 1.03 7.20
C SER A 119 0.17 1.93 7.87
N LEU A 120 1.45 1.57 7.83
CA LEU A 120 2.54 2.35 8.43
C LEU A 120 3.07 3.43 7.48
N ILE A 121 2.95 3.22 6.16
CA ILE A 121 3.55 4.08 5.14
C ILE A 121 2.48 4.92 4.42
N ALA A 122 1.34 4.31 4.09
CA ALA A 122 0.27 4.94 3.32
C ALA A 122 -0.26 6.25 3.96
N PRO A 123 -0.47 6.35 5.28
CA PRO A 123 -0.97 7.57 5.92
C PRO A 123 -0.11 8.81 5.68
N GLY A 124 1.21 8.67 5.75
CA GLY A 124 2.13 9.80 5.58
C GLY A 124 2.09 10.35 4.16
N ILE A 125 2.06 9.44 3.18
CA ILE A 125 1.91 9.79 1.76
C ILE A 125 0.54 10.44 1.53
N ALA A 126 -0.53 9.79 2.00
CA ALA A 126 -1.90 10.28 1.84
C ALA A 126 -2.08 11.68 2.46
N ALA A 127 -1.56 11.93 3.67
CA ALA A 127 -1.64 13.23 4.32
C ALA A 127 -0.96 14.32 3.48
N VAL A 128 0.23 14.04 2.95
CA VAL A 128 0.99 15.00 2.15
C VAL A 128 0.29 15.32 0.83
N PHE A 129 -0.20 14.31 0.12
CA PHE A 129 -0.93 14.50 -1.14
C PHE A 129 -2.28 15.19 -0.91
N LEU A 130 -3.09 14.73 0.05
CA LEU A 130 -4.41 15.31 0.31
C LEU A 130 -4.30 16.77 0.76
N LEU A 131 -3.42 17.06 1.73
CA LEU A 131 -3.22 18.43 2.19
C LEU A 131 -2.59 19.32 1.11
N GLY A 132 -1.64 18.79 0.33
CA GLY A 132 -1.03 19.50 -0.79
C GLY A 132 -2.03 19.86 -1.89
N LEU A 133 -2.97 18.96 -2.21
CA LEU A 133 -4.01 19.19 -3.22
C LEU A 133 -5.11 20.14 -2.73
N VAL A 134 -5.47 20.08 -1.44
CA VAL A 134 -6.61 20.84 -0.89
C VAL A 134 -6.20 22.23 -0.37
N SER A 135 -4.99 22.38 0.16
CA SER A 135 -4.55 23.59 0.85
C SER A 135 -3.36 24.27 0.19
N ARG A 136 -3.53 25.54 -0.17
CA ARG A 136 -2.45 26.41 -0.68
C ARG A 136 -1.42 26.81 0.39
N ARG A 137 -1.72 26.58 1.68
CA ARG A 137 -0.84 27.00 2.78
C ARG A 137 0.21 25.97 3.16
N ILE A 138 0.07 24.74 2.66
CA ILE A 138 1.02 23.67 2.97
C ILE A 138 2.30 23.93 2.21
N THR A 139 3.39 24.04 2.95
CA THR A 139 4.71 24.39 2.39
C THR A 139 5.46 23.13 1.96
N PRO A 140 6.42 23.23 1.03
CA PRO A 140 7.30 22.09 0.69
C PRO A 140 8.04 21.53 1.92
N ALA A 141 8.42 22.39 2.85
CA ALA A 141 9.04 22.00 4.12
C ALA A 141 8.08 21.20 5.01
N ALA A 142 6.81 21.59 5.08
CA ALA A 142 5.76 20.83 5.77
C ALA A 142 5.54 19.47 5.10
N GLY A 143 5.50 19.40 3.77
CA GLY A 143 5.40 18.12 3.04
C GLY A 143 6.57 17.18 3.34
N TYR A 144 7.81 17.70 3.31
CA TYR A 144 8.99 16.92 3.68
C TYR A 144 8.95 16.44 5.14
N ALA A 145 8.63 17.33 6.09
CA ALA A 145 8.49 16.98 7.49
C ALA A 145 7.39 15.92 7.71
N GLY A 146 6.27 16.02 6.99
CA GLY A 146 5.18 15.04 7.01
C GLY A 146 5.61 13.66 6.50
N LEU A 147 6.30 13.59 5.36
CA LEU A 147 6.83 12.32 4.84
C LEU A 147 7.85 11.69 5.79
N VAL A 148 8.81 12.47 6.28
CA VAL A 148 9.86 11.97 7.19
C VAL A 148 9.27 11.53 8.52
N SER A 149 8.42 12.34 9.15
CA SER A 149 7.78 11.98 10.42
C SER A 149 6.85 10.77 10.27
N GLY A 150 6.04 10.71 9.21
CA GLY A 150 5.19 9.55 8.92
C GLY A 150 6.01 8.27 8.74
N PHE A 151 7.09 8.33 7.96
CA PHE A 151 8.00 7.21 7.78
C PHE A 151 8.63 6.77 9.10
N VAL A 152 9.17 7.71 9.89
CA VAL A 152 9.81 7.39 11.18
C VAL A 152 8.81 6.76 12.15
N LEU A 153 7.63 7.35 12.33
CA LEU A 153 6.59 6.81 13.22
C LEU A 153 6.08 5.44 12.77
N GLY A 154 5.97 5.23 11.45
CA GLY A 154 5.64 3.93 10.87
C GLY A 154 6.72 2.87 11.14
N MET A 155 7.98 3.21 10.87
CA MET A 155 9.12 2.31 11.08
C MET A 155 9.35 1.99 12.56
N VAL A 156 9.12 2.94 13.47
CA VAL A 156 9.17 2.69 14.92
C VAL A 156 8.21 1.59 15.31
N ARG A 157 6.95 1.62 14.84
CA ARG A 157 6.00 0.53 15.10
C ARG A 157 6.44 -0.77 14.43
N LEU A 158 6.94 -0.73 13.19
CA LEU A 158 7.42 -1.93 12.51
C LEU A 158 8.52 -2.65 13.29
N VAL A 159 9.47 -1.90 13.86
CA VAL A 159 10.55 -2.45 14.69
C VAL A 159 10.04 -2.96 16.04
N MET A 160 9.00 -2.34 16.60
CA MET A 160 8.41 -2.76 17.88
C MET A 160 7.49 -4.00 17.76
N LEU A 161 6.84 -4.22 16.61
CA LEU A 161 5.88 -5.32 16.41
C LEU A 161 6.44 -6.71 16.74
N PRO A 162 7.67 -7.09 16.32
CA PRO A 162 8.28 -8.38 16.72
C PRO A 162 8.50 -8.54 18.22
N PHE A 163 8.51 -7.46 19.00
CA PHE A 163 8.72 -7.47 20.45
C PHE A 163 7.42 -7.25 21.23
N LYS A 164 6.26 -7.50 20.61
CA LYS A 164 4.94 -7.24 21.19
C LYS A 164 4.79 -7.82 22.60
N ASP A 165 5.17 -9.08 22.80
CA ASP A 165 5.02 -9.77 24.10
C ASP A 165 5.88 -9.13 25.19
N SER A 166 7.10 -8.71 24.85
CA SER A 166 8.01 -8.02 25.78
C SER A 166 7.54 -6.61 26.13
N LEU A 167 6.75 -5.97 25.26
CA LEU A 167 6.28 -4.59 25.41
C LEU A 167 4.91 -4.48 26.10
N ALA A 168 4.16 -5.58 26.23
CA ALA A 168 2.78 -5.60 26.73
C ALA A 168 2.60 -4.93 28.11
N ASN A 169 3.60 -4.98 28.99
CA ASN A 169 3.55 -4.37 30.33
C ASN A 169 4.25 -3.01 30.43
N THR A 170 4.59 -2.40 29.30
CA THR A 170 5.31 -1.12 29.24
C THR A 170 4.42 0.02 28.76
N SER A 171 4.85 1.27 28.95
CA SER A 171 4.15 2.45 28.42
C SER A 171 4.04 2.49 26.88
N PHE A 172 4.71 1.57 26.17
CA PHE A 172 4.69 1.45 24.71
C PHE A 172 3.73 0.38 24.19
N ALA A 173 3.06 -0.38 25.07
CA ALA A 173 2.14 -1.47 24.70
C ALA A 173 1.08 -1.03 23.68
N TRP A 174 0.52 0.18 23.86
CA TRP A 174 -0.51 0.73 22.98
C TRP A 174 -0.08 0.85 21.51
N ILE A 175 1.23 1.01 21.22
CA ILE A 175 1.76 1.13 19.86
C ILE A 175 1.64 -0.20 19.10
N VAL A 176 1.87 -1.31 19.81
CA VAL A 176 1.91 -2.67 19.23
C VAL A 176 0.59 -3.42 19.37
N GLU A 177 -0.21 -3.12 20.39
CA GLU A 177 -1.50 -3.76 20.63
C GLU A 177 -2.64 -3.16 19.80
N MET A 178 -2.56 -1.87 19.47
CA MET A 178 -3.60 -1.22 18.69
C MET A 178 -3.72 -1.86 17.30
N ASN A 179 -4.96 -2.12 16.88
CA ASN A 179 -5.26 -2.66 15.55
C ASN A 179 -4.64 -1.77 14.45
N TRP A 180 -4.13 -2.41 13.40
CA TRP A 180 -3.44 -1.74 12.30
C TRP A 180 -4.26 -0.63 11.64
N LEU A 181 -5.60 -0.77 11.54
CA LEU A 181 -6.46 0.22 10.92
C LEU A 181 -6.62 1.48 11.80
N TYR A 182 -6.79 1.31 13.11
CA TYR A 182 -6.83 2.45 14.03
C TYR A 182 -5.47 3.15 14.11
N TYR A 183 -4.37 2.39 14.06
CA TYR A 183 -3.03 2.98 13.97
C TYR A 183 -2.82 3.77 12.67
N CYS A 184 -3.34 3.26 11.54
CA CYS A 184 -3.35 3.95 10.25
C CYS A 184 -3.97 5.35 10.36
N ILE A 185 -5.17 5.42 10.97
CA ILE A 185 -5.92 6.68 11.17
C ILE A 185 -5.14 7.61 12.12
N LEU A 186 -4.62 7.07 13.22
CA LEU A 186 -3.83 7.85 14.18
C LEU A 186 -2.59 8.46 13.51
N LEU A 187 -1.84 7.68 12.73
CA LEU A 187 -0.70 8.18 11.95
C LEU A 187 -1.12 9.28 10.98
N PHE A 188 -2.22 9.09 10.26
CA PHE A 188 -2.72 10.09 9.31
C PHE A 188 -3.01 11.42 10.00
N VAL A 189 -3.69 11.38 11.15
CA VAL A 189 -4.00 12.57 11.95
C VAL A 189 -2.72 13.22 12.49
N LEU A 190 -1.80 12.44 13.05
CA LEU A 190 -0.53 12.96 13.57
C LEU A 190 0.30 13.64 12.49
N VAL A 191 0.47 13.01 11.33
CA VAL A 191 1.21 13.59 10.20
C VAL A 191 0.52 14.87 9.72
N THR A 192 -0.81 14.87 9.62
CA THR A 192 -1.62 16.05 9.27
C THR A 192 -1.35 17.21 10.24
N VAL A 193 -1.36 16.95 11.54
CA VAL A 193 -1.08 17.97 12.58
C VAL A 193 0.36 18.48 12.45
N ILE A 194 1.34 17.60 12.29
CA ILE A 194 2.75 18.00 12.09
C ILE A 194 2.88 18.91 10.86
N MET A 195 2.25 18.53 9.75
CA MET A 195 2.26 19.34 8.53
C MET A 195 1.64 20.72 8.74
N ILE A 196 0.49 20.80 9.41
CA ILE A 196 -0.16 22.08 9.72
C ILE A 196 0.76 22.94 10.58
N VAL A 197 1.30 22.39 11.67
CA VAL A 197 2.20 23.11 12.58
C VAL A 197 3.44 23.61 11.84
N VAL A 198 4.14 22.75 11.09
CA VAL A 198 5.33 23.15 10.32
C VAL A 198 4.98 24.21 9.27
N SER A 199 3.80 24.11 8.64
CA SER A 199 3.36 25.10 7.65
C SER A 199 3.14 26.49 8.26
N MET A 200 2.79 26.59 9.54
CA MET A 200 2.62 27.87 10.24
C MET A 200 3.95 28.61 10.46
N PHE A 201 5.06 27.87 10.57
CA PHE A 201 6.39 28.43 10.82
C PHE A 201 7.26 28.54 9.57
N THR A 202 6.76 28.12 8.40
CA THR A 202 7.53 28.09 7.16
C THR A 202 6.91 28.99 6.09
N LYS A 203 7.73 29.48 5.15
CA LYS A 203 7.25 30.38 4.10
C LYS A 203 6.37 29.62 3.10
N ALA A 204 5.17 30.13 2.87
CA ALA A 204 4.27 29.63 1.83
C ALA A 204 4.94 29.74 0.44
N ALA A 205 4.65 28.75 -0.42
CA ALA A 205 5.09 28.80 -1.81
C ALA A 205 4.41 29.96 -2.56
N SER A 206 5.09 30.54 -3.55
CA SER A 206 4.51 31.58 -4.40
C SER A 206 3.31 31.03 -5.18
N GLU A 207 2.31 31.89 -5.47
CA GLU A 207 1.10 31.46 -6.19
C GLU A 207 1.42 30.84 -7.56
N GLU A 208 2.47 31.33 -8.24
CA GLU A 208 2.97 30.78 -9.51
C GLU A 208 3.37 29.30 -9.39
N LYS A 209 4.06 28.92 -8.30
CA LYS A 209 4.46 27.52 -8.05
C LYS A 209 3.27 26.63 -7.69
N LEU A 210 2.14 27.20 -7.29
CA LEU A 210 0.94 26.48 -6.90
C LEU A 210 -0.07 26.35 -8.06
N GLN A 211 0.13 27.05 -9.19
CA GLN A 211 -0.79 27.00 -10.32
C GLN A 211 -0.96 25.57 -10.85
N GLY A 212 -2.21 25.11 -10.97
CA GLY A 212 -2.53 23.76 -11.44
C GLY A 212 -2.26 22.62 -10.45
N LEU A 213 -1.69 22.88 -9.27
CA LEU A 213 -1.34 21.84 -8.29
C LEU A 213 -2.39 21.64 -7.19
N THR A 214 -3.32 22.58 -6.97
CA THR A 214 -4.35 22.49 -5.93
C THR A 214 -5.73 22.63 -6.53
N PHE A 215 -6.77 22.06 -5.91
CA PHE A 215 -8.16 22.21 -6.38
C PHE A 215 -8.59 23.66 -6.56
N ARG A 216 -8.02 24.57 -5.75
CA ARG A 216 -8.33 26.01 -5.83
C ARG A 216 -7.53 26.72 -6.92
N THR A 217 -6.36 26.20 -7.32
CA THR A 217 -5.50 26.80 -8.35
C THR A 217 -5.65 26.12 -9.72
N LEU A 218 -6.48 25.08 -9.81
CA LEU A 218 -6.98 24.56 -11.08
C LEU A 218 -7.73 25.65 -11.82
N GLY A 219 -7.34 25.88 -13.08
CA GLY A 219 -8.01 26.84 -13.95
C GLY A 219 -9.47 26.43 -14.18
N LYS A 220 -10.38 27.42 -14.29
CA LYS A 220 -11.80 27.16 -14.58
C LYS A 220 -12.01 26.33 -15.85
N GLY A 221 -11.09 26.44 -16.83
CA GLY A 221 -11.08 25.63 -18.05
C GLY A 221 -10.84 24.14 -17.79
N THR A 222 -9.81 23.79 -17.02
CA THR A 222 -9.51 22.39 -16.67
C THR A 222 -10.61 21.74 -15.84
N MET A 223 -11.20 22.50 -14.89
CA MET A 223 -12.35 21.96 -14.12
C MET A 223 -13.56 21.70 -15.02
N LYS A 224 -13.77 22.57 -16.01
CA LYS A 224 -14.83 22.39 -17.01
C LYS A 224 -14.55 21.17 -17.89
N GLU A 225 -13.32 20.95 -18.34
CA GLU A 225 -12.93 19.73 -19.08
C GLU A 225 -13.15 18.45 -18.28
N VAL A 226 -12.86 18.46 -16.97
CA VAL A 226 -13.12 17.32 -16.09
C VAL A 226 -14.61 17.02 -16.01
N VAL A 227 -15.44 18.06 -15.83
CA VAL A 227 -16.90 17.89 -15.74
C VAL A 227 -17.50 17.49 -17.09
N ASP A 228 -17.04 18.09 -18.18
CA ASP A 228 -17.47 17.79 -19.54
C ASP A 228 -17.02 16.39 -19.98
N GLY A 229 -15.96 15.85 -19.36
CA GLY A 229 -15.49 14.47 -19.58
C GLY A 229 -16.27 13.39 -18.83
N LEU A 230 -17.17 13.75 -17.91
CA LEU A 230 -18.03 12.79 -17.20
C LEU A 230 -19.24 12.44 -18.05
N ASP A 231 -19.35 11.16 -18.42
CA ASP A 231 -20.48 10.65 -19.17
C ASP A 231 -21.61 10.19 -18.23
N LYS A 232 -22.84 10.10 -18.76
CA LYS A 232 -24.00 9.54 -18.06
C LYS A 232 -23.73 8.14 -17.50
N TRP A 233 -22.92 7.34 -18.21
CA TRP A 233 -22.53 6.01 -17.76
C TRP A 233 -21.68 6.04 -16.50
N ASP A 234 -20.84 7.05 -16.30
CA ASP A 234 -20.04 7.17 -15.07
C ASP A 234 -20.95 7.36 -13.85
N TYR A 235 -21.99 8.17 -13.98
CA TYR A 235 -22.99 8.36 -12.93
C TYR A 235 -23.81 7.09 -12.67
N ILE A 236 -24.26 6.41 -13.73
CA ILE A 236 -25.04 5.17 -13.61
C ILE A 236 -24.21 4.08 -12.92
N HIS A 237 -22.97 3.87 -13.36
CA HIS A 237 -22.08 2.89 -12.74
C HIS A 237 -21.78 3.25 -11.29
N THR A 238 -21.52 4.53 -10.98
CA THR A 238 -21.28 4.99 -9.61
C THR A 238 -22.47 4.69 -8.70
N VAL A 239 -23.69 5.07 -9.12
CA VAL A 239 -24.92 4.80 -8.35
C VAL A 239 -25.17 3.29 -8.21
N GLY A 240 -24.94 2.51 -9.28
CA GLY A 240 -25.05 1.05 -9.24
C GLY A 240 -24.10 0.41 -8.24
N ILE A 241 -22.83 0.82 -8.24
CA ILE A 241 -21.81 0.31 -7.31
C ILE A 241 -22.17 0.68 -5.86
N LEU A 242 -22.58 1.93 -5.61
CA LEU A 242 -23.01 2.37 -4.27
C LEU A 242 -24.25 1.62 -3.80
N GLY A 243 -25.22 1.39 -4.68
CA GLY A 243 -26.44 0.63 -4.40
C GLY A 243 -26.15 -0.83 -4.07
N ILE A 244 -25.30 -1.51 -4.85
CA ILE A 244 -24.86 -2.89 -4.57
C ILE A 244 -24.12 -2.96 -3.23
N THR A 245 -23.22 -2.00 -2.98
CA THR A 245 -22.47 -1.94 -1.71
C THR A 245 -23.42 -1.77 -0.53
N ALA A 246 -24.34 -0.80 -0.60
CA ALA A 246 -25.33 -0.56 0.45
C ALA A 246 -26.23 -1.78 0.68
N PHE A 247 -26.69 -2.43 -0.40
CA PHE A 247 -27.49 -3.65 -0.32
C PHE A 247 -26.76 -4.78 0.40
N ILE A 248 -25.48 -5.03 0.07
CA ILE A 248 -24.66 -6.05 0.74
C ILE A 248 -24.52 -5.72 2.23
N TYR A 249 -24.21 -4.46 2.57
CA TYR A 249 -24.08 -4.07 3.98
C TYR A 249 -25.38 -4.27 4.77
N ILE A 250 -26.53 -3.83 4.24
CA ILE A 250 -27.84 -3.98 4.90
C ILE A 250 -28.28 -5.45 5.01
N ARG A 251 -27.90 -6.29 4.04
CA ARG A 251 -28.36 -7.69 4.01
C ARG A 251 -27.59 -8.60 4.96
N PHE A 252 -26.31 -8.30 5.20
CA PHE A 252 -25.39 -9.15 5.95
C PHE A 252 -25.03 -8.58 7.34
N TRP A 253 -25.54 -7.41 7.69
CA TRP A 253 -25.35 -6.74 8.99
C TRP A 253 -26.70 -6.22 9.49
#